data_AF-A0ABD1MWF0-F1
#
_entry.id   AF-A0ABD1MWF0-F1
#
_cell.length_a   1.000
_cell.length_b   1.000
_cell.length_c   1.000
_cell.angle_alpha   90.00
_cell.angle_beta   90.00
_cell.angle_gamma   90.00
#
_symmetry.space_group_name_H-M   'P 1'
#
loop_
_entity.id
_entity.type
_entity.pdbx_description
1 polymer ?
#
loop_
_entity_poly.entity_id
_entity_poly.type
_entity_poly.pdbx_seq_one_letter_code
_entity_poly.pdbx_strand_id
1 'polypeptide(L)'
;MLAIGVHGTSIRTSTTCTALLRELEQIWNDIGESEVDKDRMLMELERECLEVYKRKVDEAANTKARFHQTVAAKEAELATLMAALGEHDIHSPIKTEKRSASLKEKLASITPLIEELKKKKDERLKQFADVKTQIEKISGEIFGFHSVNNSLSSTIEDEQDLSLRRLNEYQTHLRTLQKEKSDRLQKVLQCVNEVHSLCSVLGLDFGQTVDDVHPSLHGTQVEQSTNISNSTLEGLEQTILKLKLEKKARIQKLKDVVAKLFELWNLMDSSKEERNCFMRITSIVGTSESEITERGVLSTEMIEKASAEVERLAKLKASRMKELVFKKRSVLEEICRSTHIEPDTSTAAEKAGALIDSGLVDPSELLANIEAQIIKAKDEALSRKEVTDRIDKWLSACEEENWLDEYNQDDNRYSAGRGAHINLKRAERARITVGKIPAMVDNLINKTLAWEDEKKTHFLYDGVRLVSILDDYKLARLQKEEDKRRHRDQKKLQDLLLNQKEAMYGSKPSPRKNNSFRKPNGYRANVNGSMPPTPRRNSLSGGTTSELLTPRSYSGRQNGYFKEMRRLSTAPLNFVAISKEDAMSYASLCGSEPDSPPQI
;
A
#
# COMPACT_ATOMS: atom_id res chain seq x y z
N MET A 1 7.70 -30.10 109.65
CA MET A 1 7.03 -30.75 108.50
C MET A 1 8.12 -31.54 107.78
N LEU A 2 8.04 -32.88 107.74
CA LEU A 2 7.25 -33.70 106.80
C LEU A 2 7.77 -33.57 105.35
N ALA A 3 7.92 -34.64 104.56
CA ALA A 3 8.06 -36.09 104.84
C ALA A 3 8.44 -36.77 103.50
N ILE A 4 8.84 -38.05 103.55
CA ILE A 4 9.05 -38.94 102.39
C ILE A 4 10.28 -38.55 101.53
N GLY A 5 11.16 -39.45 101.10
CA GLY A 5 11.29 -40.87 101.45
C GLY A 5 11.83 -41.69 100.26
N VAL A 6 12.88 -42.48 100.49
CA VAL A 6 13.29 -43.55 99.57
C VAL A 6 13.46 -44.83 100.37
N HIS A 7 12.61 -45.81 100.10
CA HIS A 7 12.70 -47.13 100.72
C HIS A 7 13.85 -47.92 100.09
N GLY A 8 15.03 -47.80 100.69
CA GLY A 8 16.02 -48.88 100.60
C GLY A 8 15.53 -50.04 101.47
N THR A 9 14.86 -51.02 100.87
CA THR A 9 14.30 -52.19 101.57
C THR A 9 15.40 -53.15 102.05
N SER A 10 16.20 -52.70 103.01
CA SER A 10 17.14 -53.54 103.74
C SER A 10 16.34 -54.51 104.60
N ILE A 11 16.08 -55.69 104.05
CA ILE A 11 15.56 -56.83 104.80
C ILE A 11 16.62 -57.17 105.86
N ARG A 12 16.39 -56.71 107.10
CA ARG A 12 17.30 -56.98 108.23
C ARG A 12 17.14 -58.43 108.68
N THR A 13 17.73 -59.36 107.94
CA THR A 13 18.19 -60.65 108.48
C THR A 13 19.23 -60.34 109.55
N SER A 14 18.79 -60.20 110.80
CA SER A 14 19.57 -59.61 111.89
C SER A 14 20.54 -60.59 112.59
N THR A 15 21.14 -61.48 111.81
CA THR A 15 22.40 -62.15 112.19
C THR A 15 23.55 -61.17 111.95
N THR A 16 23.88 -60.38 112.98
CA THR A 16 25.08 -59.53 112.94
C THR A 16 26.34 -60.39 112.81
N CYS A 17 27.37 -59.91 112.09
CA CYS A 17 28.64 -60.63 111.98
C CYS A 17 29.24 -60.97 113.35
N THR A 18 29.05 -60.08 114.34
CA THR A 18 29.43 -60.28 115.75
C THR A 18 28.69 -61.38 116.49
N ALA A 19 27.52 -61.83 115.99
CA ALA A 19 26.82 -63.00 116.52
C ALA A 19 27.36 -64.29 115.88
N LEU A 20 27.46 -64.31 114.55
CA LEU A 20 28.02 -65.45 113.79
C LEU A 20 29.48 -65.74 114.18
N LEU A 21 30.29 -64.71 114.46
CA LEU A 21 31.65 -64.87 114.98
C LEU A 21 31.68 -65.53 116.37
N ARG A 22 30.73 -65.22 117.27
CA ARG A 22 30.63 -65.84 118.59
C ARG A 22 30.11 -67.29 118.53
N GLU A 23 29.20 -67.56 117.61
CA GLU A 23 28.75 -68.94 117.33
C GLU A 23 29.90 -69.77 116.75
N LEU A 24 30.70 -69.21 115.84
CA LEU A 24 31.91 -69.83 115.29
C LEU A 24 33.00 -70.04 116.36
N GLU A 25 33.23 -69.05 117.23
CA GLU A 25 34.15 -69.11 118.37
C GLU A 25 33.75 -70.20 119.37
N GLN A 26 32.45 -70.34 119.68
CA GLN A 26 31.93 -71.44 120.50
C GLN A 26 32.14 -72.79 119.81
N ILE A 27 31.81 -72.92 118.51
CA ILE A 27 31.97 -74.16 117.75
C ILE A 27 33.46 -74.60 117.69
N TRP A 28 34.39 -73.66 117.49
CA TRP A 28 35.82 -73.96 117.53
C TRP A 28 36.30 -74.41 118.92
N ASN A 29 35.73 -73.87 119.99
CA ASN A 29 36.01 -74.31 121.36
C ASN A 29 35.41 -75.70 121.66
N ASP A 30 34.23 -76.02 121.12
CA ASP A 30 33.57 -77.32 121.27
C ASP A 30 34.27 -78.44 120.44
N ILE A 31 34.87 -78.09 119.29
CA ILE A 31 35.67 -78.99 118.45
C ILE A 31 37.10 -79.19 118.99
N GLY A 32 37.65 -78.17 119.67
CA GLY A 32 39.02 -78.19 120.17
C GLY A 32 40.09 -77.71 119.17
N GLU A 33 39.72 -76.79 118.28
CA GLU A 33 40.64 -76.19 117.29
C GLU A 33 41.79 -75.43 117.95
N SER A 34 42.96 -75.38 117.28
CA SER A 34 44.13 -74.66 117.80
C SER A 34 43.96 -73.14 117.64
N GLU A 35 44.47 -72.35 118.59
CA GLU A 35 44.44 -70.87 118.48
C GLU A 35 45.09 -70.37 117.18
N VAL A 36 46.14 -71.06 116.70
CA VAL A 36 46.84 -70.71 115.46
C VAL A 36 45.97 -71.02 114.22
N ASP A 37 45.01 -71.93 114.32
CA ASP A 37 44.04 -72.24 113.27
C ASP A 37 42.80 -71.33 113.36
N LYS A 38 42.34 -70.97 114.57
CA LYS A 38 41.32 -69.92 114.77
C LYS A 38 41.78 -68.59 114.20
N ASP A 39 42.99 -68.13 114.55
CA ASP A 39 43.61 -66.92 113.99
C ASP A 39 43.74 -66.98 112.46
N ARG A 40 44.12 -68.15 111.92
CA ARG A 40 44.22 -68.40 110.46
C ARG A 40 42.87 -68.23 109.77
N MET A 41 41.81 -68.84 110.31
CA MET A 41 40.46 -68.78 109.76
C MET A 41 39.81 -67.40 109.95
N LEU A 42 40.12 -66.69 111.04
CA LEU A 42 39.70 -65.30 111.25
C LEU A 42 40.38 -64.37 110.23
N MET A 43 41.70 -64.46 110.04
CA MET A 43 42.41 -63.69 109.00
C MET A 43 41.92 -64.02 107.59
N GLU A 44 41.56 -65.27 107.32
CA GLU A 44 40.95 -65.72 106.06
C GLU A 44 39.58 -65.05 105.83
N LEU A 45 38.72 -65.04 106.85
CA LEU A 45 37.40 -64.39 106.82
C LEU A 45 37.51 -62.86 106.71
N GLU A 46 38.42 -62.22 107.44
CA GLU A 46 38.68 -60.78 107.33
C GLU A 46 39.19 -60.41 105.93
N ARG A 47 40.09 -61.22 105.35
CA ARG A 47 40.61 -61.06 103.98
C ARG A 47 39.49 -61.17 102.96
N GLU A 48 38.58 -62.13 103.10
CA GLU A 48 37.44 -62.29 102.20
C GLU A 48 36.41 -61.16 102.33
N CYS A 49 36.08 -60.75 103.56
CA CYS A 49 35.25 -59.56 103.80
C CYS A 49 35.86 -58.31 103.18
N LEU A 50 37.17 -58.07 103.39
CA LEU A 50 37.89 -56.94 102.81
C LEU A 50 37.87 -56.98 101.28
N GLU A 51 38.02 -58.16 100.67
CA GLU A 51 37.99 -58.33 99.22
C GLU A 51 36.59 -58.13 98.62
N VAL A 52 35.52 -58.49 99.35
CA VAL A 52 34.14 -58.13 99.01
C VAL A 52 33.92 -56.63 99.11
N TYR A 53 34.45 -55.96 100.15
CA TYR A 53 34.35 -54.50 100.29
C TYR A 53 35.12 -53.76 99.18
N LYS A 54 36.37 -54.15 98.88
CA LYS A 54 37.15 -53.58 97.75
C LYS A 54 36.37 -53.70 96.45
N ARG A 55 35.93 -54.92 96.09
CA ARG A 55 35.15 -55.18 94.87
C ARG A 55 33.91 -54.30 94.77
N LYS A 56 33.19 -54.07 95.87
CA LYS A 56 32.03 -53.19 95.91
C LYS A 56 32.39 -51.70 95.82
N VAL A 57 33.53 -51.28 96.37
CA VAL A 57 34.10 -49.93 96.16
C VAL A 57 34.53 -49.74 94.71
N ASP A 58 35.15 -50.73 94.08
CA ASP A 58 35.60 -50.70 92.69
C ASP A 58 34.43 -50.72 91.71
N GLU A 59 33.39 -51.52 91.96
CA GLU A 59 32.11 -51.45 91.23
C GLU A 59 31.49 -50.05 91.34
N ALA A 60 31.49 -49.44 92.53
CA ALA A 60 30.99 -48.08 92.75
C ALA A 60 31.86 -47.01 92.08
N ALA A 61 33.18 -47.17 92.08
CA ALA A 61 34.12 -46.27 91.43
C ALA A 61 34.01 -46.33 89.89
N ASN A 62 33.95 -47.54 89.32
CA ASN A 62 33.78 -47.75 87.88
C ASN A 62 32.41 -47.24 87.40
N THR A 63 31.32 -47.49 88.15
CA THR A 63 30.01 -46.93 87.79
C THR A 63 29.98 -45.41 87.91
N LYS A 64 30.61 -44.81 88.93
CA LYS A 64 30.79 -43.35 89.05
C LYS A 64 31.60 -42.76 87.88
N ALA A 65 32.70 -43.41 87.48
CA ALA A 65 33.52 -42.99 86.35
C ALA A 65 32.73 -43.02 85.03
N ARG A 66 31.98 -44.10 84.78
CA ARG A 66 31.07 -44.21 83.64
C ARG A 66 30.00 -43.11 83.64
N PHE A 67 29.44 -42.75 84.80
CA PHE A 67 28.52 -41.62 84.90
C PHE A 67 29.19 -40.28 84.56
N HIS A 68 30.42 -40.01 85.05
CA HIS A 68 31.17 -38.81 84.67
C HIS A 68 31.45 -38.75 83.16
N GLN A 69 31.89 -39.86 82.54
CA GLN A 69 32.11 -39.94 81.10
C GLN A 69 30.81 -39.68 80.31
N THR A 70 29.69 -40.24 80.77
CA THR A 70 28.37 -40.03 80.15
C THR A 70 27.93 -38.56 80.22
N VAL A 71 28.15 -37.91 81.38
CA VAL A 71 27.87 -36.47 81.57
C VAL A 71 28.72 -35.65 80.61
N ALA A 72 30.04 -35.85 80.58
CA ALA A 72 30.94 -35.10 79.70
C ALA A 72 30.61 -35.27 78.20
N ALA A 73 30.24 -36.48 77.77
CA ALA A 73 29.79 -36.73 76.40
C ALA A 73 28.48 -35.97 76.06
N LYS A 74 27.53 -35.93 77.00
CA LYS A 74 26.27 -35.18 76.83
C LYS A 74 26.47 -33.66 76.90
N GLU A 75 27.34 -33.17 77.77
CA GLU A 75 27.75 -31.76 77.81
C GLU A 75 28.43 -31.32 76.49
N ALA A 76 29.24 -32.19 75.86
CA ALA A 76 29.84 -31.95 74.55
C ALA A 76 28.84 -32.00 73.38
N GLU A 77 27.89 -32.95 73.38
CA GLU A 77 26.78 -33.02 72.42
C GLU A 77 25.93 -31.73 72.49
N LEU A 78 25.59 -31.29 73.70
CA LEU A 78 24.86 -30.04 73.95
C LEU A 78 25.63 -28.81 73.47
N ALA A 79 26.93 -28.70 73.80
CA ALA A 79 27.76 -27.59 73.35
C ALA A 79 27.87 -27.51 71.81
N THR A 80 27.97 -28.67 71.14
CA THR A 80 27.99 -28.76 69.67
C THR A 80 26.67 -28.30 69.06
N LEU A 81 25.53 -28.68 69.65
CA LEU A 81 24.20 -28.24 69.21
C LEU A 81 23.99 -26.73 69.43
N MET A 82 24.39 -26.18 70.58
CA MET A 82 24.31 -24.74 70.86
C MET A 82 25.19 -23.92 69.92
N ALA A 83 26.38 -24.42 69.57
CA ALA A 83 27.27 -23.78 68.61
C ALA A 83 26.64 -23.75 67.20
N ALA A 84 26.19 -24.90 66.69
CA ALA A 84 25.57 -25.02 65.36
C ALA A 84 24.28 -24.18 65.23
N LEU A 85 23.46 -24.09 66.28
CA LEU A 85 22.24 -23.27 66.27
C LEU A 85 22.48 -21.78 66.53
N GLY A 86 23.71 -21.37 66.89
CA GLY A 86 24.03 -20.02 67.34
C GLY A 86 23.32 -19.60 68.64
N GLU A 87 22.74 -20.55 69.40
CA GLU A 87 22.04 -20.26 70.65
C GLU A 87 23.05 -20.08 71.80
N HIS A 88 23.64 -18.88 71.88
CA HIS A 88 24.58 -18.50 72.93
C HIS A 88 23.86 -18.00 74.20
N ASP A 89 22.89 -18.75 74.71
CA ASP A 89 22.07 -18.30 75.83
C ASP A 89 22.90 -18.22 77.13
N ILE A 90 23.10 -16.99 77.59
CA ILE A 90 23.91 -16.65 78.76
C ILE A 90 23.31 -17.27 80.04
N HIS A 91 22.01 -17.57 80.04
CA HIS A 91 21.23 -18.13 81.16
C HIS A 91 21.08 -19.66 81.14
N SER A 92 21.94 -20.39 80.41
CA SER A 92 21.99 -21.87 80.40
C SER A 92 21.78 -22.50 81.80
N PRO A 93 20.85 -23.48 81.99
CA PRO A 93 20.62 -24.17 83.28
C PRO A 93 21.88 -24.81 83.91
N ILE A 94 22.86 -25.12 83.06
CA ILE A 94 24.19 -25.65 83.39
C ILE A 94 24.97 -24.72 84.35
N LYS A 95 24.61 -23.43 84.45
CA LYS A 95 25.19 -22.49 85.43
C LYS A 95 24.46 -22.51 86.77
N THR A 96 23.15 -22.74 86.81
CA THR A 96 22.34 -22.68 88.04
C THR A 96 22.37 -23.98 88.85
N GLU A 97 22.51 -25.15 88.23
CA GLU A 97 22.68 -26.43 88.96
C GLU A 97 24.07 -26.62 89.60
N LYS A 98 24.93 -25.59 89.59
CA LYS A 98 26.28 -25.65 90.18
C LYS A 98 26.29 -25.49 91.70
N ARG A 99 25.87 -26.56 92.42
CA ARG A 99 26.63 -27.08 93.59
C ARG A 99 26.20 -28.42 94.20
N SER A 100 24.97 -28.91 94.01
CA SER A 100 24.44 -30.02 94.85
C SER A 100 23.68 -31.16 94.14
N ALA A 101 23.59 -31.19 92.81
CA ALA A 101 22.95 -32.29 92.08
C ALA A 101 23.87 -33.51 91.87
N SER A 102 23.34 -34.73 92.03
CA SER A 102 24.05 -35.98 91.75
C SER A 102 24.26 -36.22 90.24
N LEU A 103 25.16 -37.15 89.90
CA LEU A 103 25.43 -37.48 88.49
C LEU A 103 24.20 -38.04 87.74
N LYS A 104 23.25 -38.67 88.46
CA LYS A 104 21.99 -39.15 87.84
C LYS A 104 21.03 -38.00 87.56
N GLU A 105 20.91 -37.05 88.49
CA GLU A 105 20.05 -35.87 88.32
C GLU A 105 20.57 -34.98 87.18
N LYS A 106 21.88 -34.76 87.09
CA LYS A 106 22.49 -34.03 85.96
C LYS A 106 22.24 -34.68 84.59
N LEU A 107 22.28 -36.01 84.51
CA LEU A 107 21.91 -36.69 83.27
C LEU A 107 20.41 -36.53 82.96
N ALA A 108 19.55 -36.53 83.99
CA ALA A 108 18.12 -36.31 83.84
C ALA A 108 17.77 -34.86 83.44
N SER A 109 18.54 -33.85 83.88
CA SER A 109 18.34 -32.44 83.46
C SER A 109 18.92 -32.13 82.08
N ILE A 110 20.08 -32.69 81.72
CA ILE A 110 20.74 -32.44 80.43
C ILE A 110 20.05 -33.18 79.26
N THR A 111 19.56 -34.41 79.47
CA THR A 111 18.96 -35.22 78.39
C THR A 111 17.78 -34.52 77.66
N PRO A 112 16.74 -33.99 78.32
CA PRO A 112 15.63 -33.35 77.62
C PRO A 112 16.04 -32.08 76.86
N LEU A 113 17.02 -31.32 77.35
CA LEU A 113 17.55 -30.13 76.67
C LEU A 113 18.21 -30.49 75.34
N ILE A 114 18.93 -31.63 75.28
CA ILE A 114 19.55 -32.12 74.05
C ILE A 114 18.50 -32.54 73.01
N GLU A 115 17.43 -33.22 73.43
CA GLU A 115 16.36 -33.63 72.51
C GLU A 115 15.51 -32.42 72.03
N GLU A 116 15.35 -31.37 72.84
CA GLU A 116 14.78 -30.10 72.38
C GLU A 116 15.69 -29.43 71.33
N LEU A 117 17.00 -29.32 71.60
CA LEU A 117 17.97 -28.73 70.66
C LEU A 117 18.07 -29.52 69.35
N LYS A 118 17.96 -30.86 69.38
CA LYS A 118 17.83 -31.68 68.16
C LYS A 118 16.58 -31.32 67.36
N LYS A 119 15.42 -31.28 68.02
CA LYS A 119 14.16 -30.89 67.37
C LYS A 119 14.23 -29.48 66.75
N LYS A 120 14.89 -28.53 67.43
CA LYS A 120 15.17 -27.19 66.87
C LYS A 120 16.09 -27.28 65.64
N LYS A 121 17.13 -28.12 65.68
CA LYS A 121 18.07 -28.35 64.56
C LYS A 121 17.36 -28.91 63.33
N ASP A 122 16.53 -29.92 63.50
CA ASP A 122 15.83 -30.59 62.39
C ASP A 122 14.80 -29.67 61.72
N GLU A 123 14.06 -28.90 62.51
CA GLU A 123 13.15 -27.87 62.00
C GLU A 123 13.92 -26.71 61.32
N ARG A 124 15.09 -26.32 61.84
CA ARG A 124 15.96 -25.32 61.18
C ARG A 124 16.52 -25.85 59.85
N LEU A 125 16.98 -27.10 59.78
CA LEU A 125 17.44 -27.73 58.54
C LEU A 125 16.35 -27.73 57.47
N LYS A 126 15.12 -28.05 57.86
CA LYS A 126 13.94 -27.98 56.99
C LYS A 126 13.66 -26.55 56.50
N GLN A 127 13.79 -25.54 57.36
CA GLN A 127 13.66 -24.13 56.97
C GLN A 127 14.74 -23.68 55.97
N PHE A 128 15.99 -24.13 56.14
CA PHE A 128 17.05 -23.89 55.15
C PHE A 128 16.78 -24.60 53.82
N ALA A 129 16.29 -25.84 53.83
CA ALA A 129 15.98 -26.58 52.60
C ALA A 129 14.84 -25.92 51.80
N ASP A 130 13.77 -25.48 52.46
CA ASP A 130 12.68 -24.71 51.84
C ASP A 130 13.19 -23.39 51.24
N VAL A 131 13.95 -22.60 52.00
CA VAL A 131 14.48 -21.32 51.50
C VAL A 131 15.51 -21.51 50.37
N LYS A 132 16.41 -22.51 50.45
CA LYS A 132 17.36 -22.84 49.37
C LYS A 132 16.62 -23.23 48.08
N THR A 133 15.67 -24.17 48.15
CA THR A 133 14.92 -24.62 46.95
C THR A 133 14.04 -23.52 46.34
N GLN A 134 13.49 -22.60 47.15
CA GLN A 134 12.81 -21.41 46.63
C GLN A 134 13.77 -20.42 45.94
N ILE A 135 14.97 -20.21 46.49
CA ILE A 135 16.03 -19.39 45.86
C ILE A 135 16.48 -20.01 44.53
N GLU A 136 16.75 -21.31 44.50
CA GLU A 136 17.14 -22.06 43.30
C GLU A 136 16.07 -21.95 42.21
N LYS A 137 14.79 -22.14 42.55
CA LYS A 137 13.66 -21.99 41.62
C LYS A 137 13.60 -20.58 41.02
N ILE A 138 13.59 -19.54 41.85
CA ILE A 138 13.47 -18.16 41.36
C ILE A 138 14.71 -17.77 40.55
N SER A 139 15.91 -18.24 40.93
CA SER A 139 17.14 -18.04 40.17
C SER A 139 17.09 -18.73 38.80
N GLY A 140 16.56 -19.95 38.72
CA GLY A 140 16.34 -20.67 37.46
C GLY A 140 15.34 -19.98 36.53
N GLU A 141 14.31 -19.34 37.09
CA GLU A 141 13.36 -18.49 36.34
C GLU A 141 13.98 -17.17 35.86
N ILE A 142 14.86 -16.55 36.65
CA ILE A 142 15.49 -15.24 36.37
C ILE A 142 16.68 -15.35 35.40
N PHE A 143 17.54 -16.37 35.55
CA PHE A 143 18.76 -16.55 34.75
C PHE A 143 18.62 -17.63 33.66
N GLY A 144 17.52 -18.39 33.68
CA GLY A 144 17.33 -19.56 32.83
C GLY A 144 18.00 -20.82 33.40
N PHE A 145 17.37 -21.97 33.18
CA PHE A 145 17.83 -23.29 33.66
C PHE A 145 19.18 -23.77 33.10
N HIS A 146 19.85 -23.00 32.25
CA HIS A 146 21.14 -23.36 31.65
C HIS A 146 22.36 -23.03 32.54
N SER A 147 22.21 -22.26 33.63
CA SER A 147 23.34 -21.82 34.46
C SER A 147 23.61 -22.67 35.72
N VAL A 148 22.84 -23.74 35.96
CA VAL A 148 22.78 -24.41 37.29
C VAL A 148 24.09 -25.10 37.71
N ASN A 149 24.92 -25.56 36.76
CA ASN A 149 26.16 -26.27 37.09
C ASN A 149 27.23 -25.43 37.81
N ASN A 150 27.18 -24.10 37.77
CA ASN A 150 28.29 -23.25 38.21
C ASN A 150 28.22 -22.77 39.67
N SER A 151 27.19 -23.18 40.44
CA SER A 151 26.99 -22.77 41.84
C SER A 151 27.12 -23.91 42.86
N LEU A 152 27.57 -25.10 42.43
CA LEU A 152 27.72 -26.28 43.31
C LEU A 152 28.93 -26.18 44.27
N SER A 153 29.84 -25.22 44.03
CA SER A 153 31.16 -25.16 44.69
C SER A 153 31.22 -24.36 46.01
N SER A 154 30.13 -23.74 46.47
CA SER A 154 30.17 -22.80 47.62
C SER A 154 29.85 -23.40 49.00
N THR A 155 29.21 -24.57 49.08
CA THR A 155 28.24 -24.80 50.17
C THR A 155 28.55 -25.98 51.11
N ILE A 156 29.77 -26.55 51.08
CA ILE A 156 30.12 -27.69 51.98
C ILE A 156 30.50 -27.19 53.40
N GLU A 157 31.18 -26.04 53.51
CA GLU A 157 31.54 -25.46 54.82
C GLU A 157 30.35 -24.69 55.44
N ASP A 158 29.48 -24.12 54.60
CA ASP A 158 28.31 -23.32 54.97
C ASP A 158 27.15 -24.13 55.57
N GLU A 159 27.17 -25.47 55.47
CA GLU A 159 26.07 -26.34 55.91
C GLU A 159 26.03 -26.63 57.42
N GLN A 160 27.01 -26.16 58.18
CA GLN A 160 27.07 -26.35 59.64
C GLN A 160 26.56 -25.14 60.45
N ASP A 161 26.44 -23.95 59.85
CA ASP A 161 25.84 -22.77 60.49
C ASP A 161 24.31 -22.78 60.34
N LEU A 162 23.64 -23.23 61.40
CA LEU A 162 22.19 -23.27 61.54
C LEU A 162 21.65 -22.11 62.39
N SER A 163 22.42 -21.02 62.48
CA SER A 163 22.04 -19.84 63.26
C SER A 163 20.85 -19.07 62.69
N LEU A 164 20.14 -18.38 63.58
CA LEU A 164 19.09 -17.42 63.22
C LEU A 164 19.62 -16.30 62.30
N ARG A 165 20.90 -15.93 62.43
CA ARG A 165 21.54 -14.94 61.57
C ARG A 165 21.63 -15.46 60.14
N ARG A 166 22.24 -16.63 59.93
CA ARG A 166 22.41 -17.23 58.60
C ARG A 166 21.05 -17.46 57.92
N LEU A 167 20.04 -17.93 58.67
CA LEU A 167 18.68 -18.08 58.15
C LEU A 167 18.07 -16.74 57.72
N ASN A 168 18.26 -15.66 58.50
CA ASN A 168 17.79 -14.32 58.14
C ASN A 168 18.49 -13.74 56.91
N GLU A 169 19.78 -14.04 56.71
CA GLU A 169 20.53 -13.68 55.50
C GLU A 169 19.91 -14.37 54.26
N TYR A 170 19.73 -15.69 54.31
CA TYR A 170 19.05 -16.45 53.24
C TYR A 170 17.60 -15.99 52.98
N GLN A 171 16.80 -15.75 54.02
CA GLN A 171 15.45 -15.20 53.86
C GLN A 171 15.45 -13.78 53.25
N THR A 172 16.46 -12.96 53.54
CA THR A 172 16.58 -11.62 52.96
C THR A 172 16.97 -11.70 51.49
N HIS A 173 17.87 -12.62 51.12
CA HIS A 173 18.18 -12.90 49.73
C HIS A 173 16.94 -13.40 48.95
N LEU A 174 16.17 -14.33 49.52
CA LEU A 174 14.90 -14.78 48.95
C LEU A 174 13.92 -13.61 48.72
N ARG A 175 13.75 -12.70 49.69
CA ARG A 175 12.92 -11.48 49.53
C ARG A 175 13.43 -10.58 48.39
N THR A 176 14.75 -10.43 48.23
CA THR A 176 15.30 -9.64 47.10
C THR A 176 15.04 -10.29 45.74
N LEU A 177 15.17 -11.61 45.61
CA LEU A 177 14.87 -12.35 44.38
C LEU A 177 13.36 -12.36 44.07
N GLN A 178 12.51 -12.51 45.09
CA GLN A 178 11.05 -12.38 44.94
C GLN A 178 10.65 -11.00 44.41
N LYS A 179 11.30 -9.93 44.91
CA LYS A 179 11.10 -8.58 44.39
C LYS A 179 11.60 -8.46 42.94
N GLU A 180 12.82 -8.90 42.64
CA GLU A 180 13.38 -8.83 41.29
C GLU A 180 12.49 -9.57 40.27
N LYS A 181 11.98 -10.76 40.64
CA LYS A 181 10.99 -11.49 39.83
C LYS A 181 9.74 -10.67 39.55
N SER A 182 9.20 -9.97 40.56
CA SER A 182 8.04 -9.08 40.40
C SER A 182 8.35 -7.88 39.49
N ASP A 183 9.48 -7.20 39.72
CA ASP A 183 9.92 -6.05 38.93
C ASP A 183 10.16 -6.46 37.46
N ARG A 184 10.73 -7.65 37.21
CA ARG A 184 10.89 -8.26 35.86
C ARG A 184 9.57 -8.63 35.20
N LEU A 185 8.65 -9.29 35.91
CA LEU A 185 7.32 -9.65 35.39
C LEU A 185 6.54 -8.39 34.96
N GLN A 186 6.58 -7.33 35.77
CA GLN A 186 5.98 -6.05 35.41
C GLN A 186 6.62 -5.45 34.15
N LYS A 187 7.96 -5.51 34.03
CA LYS A 187 8.68 -5.04 32.84
C LYS A 187 8.32 -5.85 31.58
N VAL A 188 8.29 -7.18 31.65
CA VAL A 188 7.85 -8.04 30.54
C VAL A 188 6.42 -7.69 30.12
N LEU A 189 5.48 -7.54 31.08
CA LEU A 189 4.11 -7.15 30.79
C LEU A 189 4.02 -5.76 30.12
N GLN A 190 4.81 -4.78 30.57
CA GLN A 190 4.88 -3.47 29.92
C GLN A 190 5.39 -3.57 28.48
N CYS A 191 6.48 -4.32 28.25
CA CYS A 191 7.05 -4.53 26.92
C CYS A 191 6.09 -5.27 25.98
N VAL A 192 5.43 -6.32 26.43
CA VAL A 192 4.45 -7.08 25.63
C VAL A 192 3.23 -6.22 25.27
N ASN A 193 2.75 -5.38 26.19
CA ASN A 193 1.70 -4.40 25.88
C ASN A 193 2.15 -3.35 24.86
N GLU A 194 3.41 -2.88 24.94
CA GLU A 194 3.96 -1.95 23.95
C GLU A 194 4.07 -2.62 22.56
N VAL A 195 4.57 -3.87 22.48
CA VAL A 195 4.58 -4.66 21.24
C VAL A 195 3.17 -4.84 20.68
N HIS A 196 2.19 -5.23 21.49
CA HIS A 196 0.79 -5.35 21.06
C HIS A 196 0.22 -4.03 20.52
N SER A 197 0.56 -2.89 21.14
CA SER A 197 0.14 -1.58 20.66
C SER A 197 0.76 -1.22 19.30
N LEU A 198 2.05 -1.51 19.12
CA LEU A 198 2.79 -1.23 17.88
C LEU A 198 2.31 -2.13 16.75
N CYS A 199 2.19 -3.44 16.98
CA CYS A 199 1.63 -4.38 15.99
C CYS A 199 0.18 -4.04 15.64
N SER A 200 -0.64 -3.62 16.61
CA SER A 200 -2.00 -3.14 16.35
C SER A 200 -2.03 -1.94 15.38
N VAL A 201 -1.16 -0.94 15.56
CA VAL A 201 -1.10 0.23 14.66
C VAL A 201 -0.52 -0.14 13.28
N LEU A 202 0.53 -0.96 13.26
CA LEU A 202 1.24 -1.42 12.06
C LEU A 202 0.48 -2.49 11.26
N GLY A 203 -0.62 -3.04 11.78
CA GLY A 203 -1.32 -4.17 11.16
C GLY A 203 -0.44 -5.41 11.02
N LEU A 204 0.47 -5.65 11.97
CA LEU A 204 1.31 -6.84 12.04
C LEU A 204 0.68 -7.89 12.96
N ASP A 205 0.96 -9.16 12.71
CA ASP A 205 0.53 -10.21 13.62
C ASP A 205 1.31 -10.14 14.94
N PHE A 206 0.58 -10.10 16.06
CA PHE A 206 1.16 -10.01 17.39
C PHE A 206 1.80 -11.33 17.83
N GLY A 207 1.18 -12.47 17.50
CA GLY A 207 1.66 -13.79 17.89
C GLY A 207 3.03 -14.07 17.30
N GLN A 208 3.16 -14.01 15.97
CA GLN A 208 4.43 -14.18 15.27
C GLN A 208 5.52 -13.23 15.79
N THR A 209 5.19 -11.94 15.97
CA THR A 209 6.16 -10.93 16.45
C THR A 209 6.68 -11.22 17.87
N VAL A 210 5.94 -12.00 18.66
CA VAL A 210 6.26 -12.33 20.05
C VAL A 210 6.86 -13.75 20.18
N ASP A 211 6.41 -14.70 19.36
CA ASP A 211 7.00 -16.03 19.19
C ASP A 211 8.43 -15.95 18.64
N ASP A 212 8.71 -14.98 17.75
CA ASP A 212 10.05 -14.60 17.28
C ASP A 212 11.03 -14.26 18.44
N VAL A 213 10.51 -13.84 19.61
CA VAL A 213 11.32 -13.52 20.80
C VAL A 213 11.34 -14.70 21.77
N HIS A 214 10.17 -15.19 22.21
CA HIS A 214 10.06 -16.41 23.02
C HIS A 214 8.59 -16.91 23.08
N PRO A 215 8.27 -18.15 22.65
CA PRO A 215 6.89 -18.64 22.57
C PRO A 215 6.05 -18.58 23.86
N SER A 216 6.68 -18.64 25.04
CA SER A 216 5.96 -18.49 26.33
C SER A 216 5.28 -17.13 26.50
N LEU A 217 5.65 -16.12 25.70
CA LEU A 217 5.08 -14.77 25.76
C LEU A 217 3.72 -14.66 25.03
N HIS A 218 3.44 -15.59 24.09
CA HIS A 218 2.17 -15.66 23.36
C HIS A 218 1.04 -16.33 24.18
N GLY A 219 1.37 -16.96 25.31
CA GLY A 219 0.41 -17.34 26.36
C GLY A 219 -0.49 -18.54 26.08
N THR A 220 -0.19 -19.34 25.06
CA THR A 220 -1.03 -20.48 24.61
C THR A 220 -0.85 -21.78 25.41
N GLN A 221 0.11 -21.86 26.34
CA GLN A 221 0.30 -23.02 27.23
C GLN A 221 0.22 -22.62 28.72
N VAL A 222 -0.83 -23.10 29.40
CA VAL A 222 -1.14 -22.80 30.81
C VAL A 222 -0.05 -23.25 31.79
N GLU A 223 0.78 -24.23 31.39
CA GLU A 223 1.84 -24.80 32.24
C GLU A 223 3.20 -24.09 32.07
N GLN A 224 3.39 -23.25 31.03
CA GLN A 224 4.65 -22.53 30.83
C GLN A 224 4.63 -21.17 31.54
N SER A 225 5.44 -21.03 32.58
CA SER A 225 5.72 -19.73 33.20
C SER A 225 6.35 -18.77 32.19
N THR A 226 5.83 -17.54 32.09
CA THR A 226 6.37 -16.48 31.23
C THR A 226 7.88 -16.29 31.49
N ASN A 227 8.70 -16.44 30.44
CA ASN A 227 10.14 -16.27 30.54
C ASN A 227 10.50 -14.81 30.89
N ILE A 228 11.26 -14.62 31.98
CA ILE A 228 11.69 -13.31 32.52
C ILE A 228 13.22 -13.13 32.48
N SER A 229 13.90 -13.95 31.68
CA SER A 229 15.34 -13.91 31.51
C SER A 229 15.84 -12.61 30.88
N ASN A 230 17.12 -12.30 31.08
CA ASN A 230 17.76 -11.13 30.48
C ASN A 230 17.62 -11.12 28.94
N SER A 231 17.79 -12.27 28.29
CA SER A 231 17.68 -12.41 26.83
C SER A 231 16.25 -12.20 26.32
N THR A 232 15.22 -12.65 27.05
CA THR A 232 13.82 -12.39 26.68
C THR A 232 13.45 -10.91 26.85
N LEU A 233 13.93 -10.25 27.91
CA LEU A 233 13.77 -8.81 28.10
C LEU A 233 14.51 -7.99 27.02
N GLU A 234 15.74 -8.37 26.69
CA GLU A 234 16.52 -7.70 25.64
C GLU A 234 15.89 -7.90 24.25
N GLY A 235 15.47 -9.12 23.90
CA GLY A 235 14.77 -9.40 22.66
C GLY A 235 13.45 -8.63 22.51
N LEU A 236 12.70 -8.46 23.60
CA LEU A 236 11.53 -7.58 23.64
C LEU A 236 11.90 -6.10 23.40
N GLU A 237 12.95 -5.58 24.04
CA GLU A 237 13.41 -4.19 23.84
C GLU A 237 13.92 -3.95 22.40
N GLN A 238 14.71 -4.86 21.84
CA GLN A 238 15.16 -4.81 20.45
C GLN A 238 13.96 -4.86 19.48
N THR A 239 12.94 -5.67 19.78
CA THR A 239 11.71 -5.78 18.97
C THR A 239 10.88 -4.49 19.03
N ILE A 240 10.73 -3.89 20.22
CA ILE A 240 10.09 -2.59 20.40
C ILE A 240 10.81 -1.49 19.61
N LEU A 241 12.15 -1.48 19.62
CA LEU A 241 12.95 -0.54 18.82
C LEU A 241 12.74 -0.74 17.31
N LYS A 242 12.79 -1.99 16.82
CA LYS A 242 12.49 -2.36 15.42
C LYS A 242 11.10 -1.88 14.99
N LEU A 243 10.07 -2.12 15.82
CA LEU A 243 8.70 -1.71 15.56
C LEU A 243 8.52 -0.18 15.62
N LYS A 244 9.22 0.53 16.51
CA LYS A 244 9.22 2.02 16.56
C LYS A 244 9.86 2.63 15.31
N LEU A 245 10.96 2.06 14.82
CA LEU A 245 11.61 2.48 13.57
C LEU A 245 10.70 2.24 12.36
N GLU A 246 10.06 1.06 12.28
CA GLU A 246 9.09 0.74 11.24
C GLU A 246 7.87 1.67 11.28
N LYS A 247 7.33 1.99 12.47
CA LYS A 247 6.26 2.98 12.65
C LYS A 247 6.65 4.33 12.04
N LYS A 248 7.85 4.81 12.33
CA LYS A 248 8.36 6.09 11.81
C LYS A 248 8.57 6.07 10.30
N ALA A 249 9.17 5.00 9.76
CA ALA A 249 9.37 4.83 8.32
C ALA A 249 8.03 4.81 7.56
N ARG A 250 7.02 4.10 8.08
CA ARG A 250 5.68 4.08 7.50
C ARG A 250 4.97 5.43 7.58
N ILE A 251 5.08 6.16 8.69
CA ILE A 251 4.52 7.52 8.82
C ILE A 251 5.12 8.44 7.74
N GLN A 252 6.43 8.41 7.52
CA GLN A 252 7.07 9.24 6.50
C GLN A 252 6.60 8.86 5.09
N LYS A 253 6.71 7.57 4.72
CA LYS A 253 6.24 7.06 3.41
C LYS A 253 4.78 7.44 3.14
N LEU A 254 3.93 7.41 4.17
CA LEU A 254 2.51 7.73 4.04
C LEU A 254 2.27 9.24 3.90
N LYS A 255 3.04 10.10 4.59
CA LYS A 255 3.04 11.55 4.36
C LYS A 255 3.47 11.89 2.92
N ASP A 256 4.51 11.24 2.41
CA ASP A 256 5.02 11.45 1.04
C ASP A 256 4.00 11.00 -0.04
N VAL A 257 3.31 9.88 0.19
CA VAL A 257 2.24 9.38 -0.69
C VAL A 257 1.02 10.31 -0.64
N VAL A 258 0.59 10.76 0.53
CA VAL A 258 -0.56 11.67 0.67
C VAL A 258 -0.28 13.06 0.09
N ALA A 259 0.96 13.56 0.16
CA ALA A 259 1.34 14.82 -0.50
C ALA A 259 1.12 14.74 -2.02
N LYS A 260 1.65 13.69 -2.67
CA LYS A 260 1.44 13.41 -4.10
C LYS A 260 -0.04 13.19 -4.45
N LEU A 261 -0.79 12.57 -3.54
CA LEU A 261 -2.23 12.35 -3.69
C LEU A 261 -3.02 13.67 -3.68
N PHE A 262 -2.68 14.62 -2.79
CA PHE A 262 -3.25 15.97 -2.80
C PHE A 262 -2.88 16.75 -4.07
N GLU A 263 -1.62 16.70 -4.51
CA GLU A 263 -1.19 17.33 -5.78
C GLU A 263 -2.00 16.80 -6.97
N LEU A 264 -2.13 15.48 -7.10
CA LEU A 264 -2.87 14.85 -8.20
C LEU A 264 -4.37 15.12 -8.13
N TRP A 265 -5.00 15.04 -6.94
CA TRP A 265 -6.42 15.38 -6.79
C TRP A 265 -6.72 16.85 -7.14
N ASN A 266 -5.82 17.77 -6.81
CA ASN A 266 -5.96 19.20 -7.12
C ASN A 266 -5.69 19.50 -8.60
N LEU A 267 -4.86 18.70 -9.28
CA LEU A 267 -4.58 18.84 -10.71
C LEU A 267 -5.63 18.15 -11.60
N MET A 268 -6.34 17.14 -11.08
CA MET A 268 -7.29 16.31 -11.84
C MET A 268 -8.77 16.65 -11.58
N ASP A 269 -9.02 17.63 -10.72
CA ASP A 269 -10.33 18.01 -10.17
C ASP A 269 -11.11 16.84 -9.55
N SER A 270 -10.40 15.95 -8.83
CA SER A 270 -11.00 14.76 -8.22
C SER A 270 -12.11 15.12 -7.23
N SER A 271 -13.19 14.34 -7.25
CA SER A 271 -14.43 14.63 -6.53
C SER A 271 -14.25 14.49 -5.01
N LYS A 272 -15.18 15.06 -4.23
CA LYS A 272 -15.13 14.92 -2.76
C LYS A 272 -15.30 13.47 -2.33
N GLU A 273 -16.07 12.70 -3.09
CA GLU A 273 -16.35 11.27 -2.87
C GLU A 273 -15.10 10.43 -3.11
N GLU A 274 -14.34 10.70 -4.19
CA GLU A 274 -13.04 10.07 -4.44
C GLU A 274 -12.05 10.36 -3.30
N ARG A 275 -11.97 11.62 -2.86
CA ARG A 275 -11.11 12.03 -1.73
C ARG A 275 -11.56 11.39 -0.40
N ASN A 276 -12.87 11.27 -0.18
CA ASN A 276 -13.45 10.70 1.03
C ASN A 276 -12.99 9.25 1.29
N CYS A 277 -12.77 8.45 0.23
CA CYS A 277 -12.27 7.08 0.34
C CYS A 277 -10.89 6.94 1.03
N PHE A 278 -10.15 8.04 1.15
CA PHE A 278 -8.80 8.08 1.74
C PHE A 278 -8.73 8.96 3.01
N MET A 279 -9.87 9.43 3.54
CA MET A 279 -9.94 10.34 4.69
C MET A 279 -9.16 9.86 5.92
N ARG A 280 -9.24 8.56 6.22
CA ARG A 280 -8.54 7.86 7.32
C ARG A 280 -7.00 7.90 7.19
N ILE A 281 -6.50 8.17 5.98
CA ILE A 281 -5.07 8.32 5.69
C ILE A 281 -4.67 9.80 5.74
N THR A 282 -5.47 10.68 5.16
CA THR A 282 -5.18 12.13 5.14
C THR A 282 -5.18 12.77 6.53
N SER A 283 -5.96 12.26 7.49
CA SER A 283 -5.94 12.71 8.89
C SER A 283 -4.59 12.54 9.57
N ILE A 284 -3.81 11.52 9.19
CA ILE A 284 -2.50 11.19 9.76
C ILE A 284 -1.47 12.31 9.49
N VAL A 285 -1.59 13.02 8.37
CA VAL A 285 -0.56 13.98 7.93
C VAL A 285 -0.36 15.12 8.93
N GLY A 286 -1.45 15.64 9.51
CA GLY A 286 -1.41 16.67 10.54
C GLY A 286 -1.21 16.16 11.98
N THR A 287 -1.09 14.85 12.17
CA THR A 287 -1.00 14.19 13.50
C THR A 287 0.47 13.91 13.86
N SER A 288 0.81 13.95 15.16
CA SER A 288 2.18 13.61 15.62
C SER A 288 2.45 12.10 15.65
N GLU A 289 3.72 11.70 15.66
CA GLU A 289 4.13 10.28 15.72
C GLU A 289 3.59 9.55 16.96
N SER A 290 3.35 10.28 18.06
CA SER A 290 2.87 9.75 19.34
C SER A 290 1.37 9.53 19.41
N GLU A 291 0.57 10.40 18.78
CA GLU A 291 -0.90 10.36 18.82
C GLU A 291 -1.50 9.24 17.94
N ILE A 292 -0.74 8.75 16.95
CA ILE A 292 -1.16 7.67 16.04
C ILE A 292 -1.21 6.34 16.82
N THR A 293 -2.38 6.02 17.36
CA THR A 293 -2.68 4.82 18.16
C THR A 293 -3.78 3.94 17.55
N GLU A 294 -4.41 4.37 16.45
CA GLU A 294 -5.53 3.67 15.82
C GLU A 294 -5.09 2.39 15.06
N ARG A 295 -5.85 1.30 15.22
CA ARG A 295 -5.53 -0.04 14.69
C ARG A 295 -5.53 -0.09 13.15
N GLY A 296 -4.46 -0.63 12.59
CA GLY A 296 -4.28 -0.88 11.15
C GLY A 296 -4.12 0.39 10.30
N VAL A 297 -3.93 1.56 10.91
CA VAL A 297 -3.79 2.83 10.18
C VAL A 297 -2.42 2.95 9.47
N LEU A 298 -1.40 2.25 9.96
CA LEU A 298 -0.10 2.11 9.30
C LEU A 298 0.11 0.68 8.75
N SER A 299 -0.96 -0.01 8.35
CA SER A 299 -0.82 -1.32 7.68
C SER A 299 -0.18 -1.18 6.31
N THR A 300 0.55 -2.22 5.88
CA THR A 300 1.18 -2.25 4.55
C THR A 300 0.13 -2.09 3.45
N GLU A 301 -0.98 -2.81 3.56
CA GLU A 301 -2.16 -2.74 2.67
C GLU A 301 -2.70 -1.30 2.52
N MET A 302 -2.82 -0.55 3.61
CA MET A 302 -3.34 0.83 3.58
C MET A 302 -2.40 1.78 2.82
N ILE A 303 -1.08 1.60 3.02
CA ILE A 303 -0.04 2.38 2.35
C ILE A 303 0.05 1.99 0.86
N GLU A 304 -0.08 0.71 0.53
CA GLU A 304 -0.12 0.19 -0.83
C GLU A 304 -1.36 0.68 -1.58
N LYS A 305 -2.55 0.64 -0.97
CA LYS A 305 -3.79 1.19 -1.53
C LYS A 305 -3.66 2.69 -1.87
N ALA A 306 -3.04 3.47 -0.99
CA ALA A 306 -2.76 4.89 -1.26
C ALA A 306 -1.72 5.08 -2.38
N SER A 307 -0.69 4.23 -2.43
CA SER A 307 0.36 4.27 -3.46
C SER A 307 -0.19 3.91 -4.85
N ALA A 308 -1.05 2.89 -4.92
CA ALA A 308 -1.72 2.45 -6.13
C ALA A 308 -2.71 3.51 -6.67
N GLU A 309 -3.36 4.27 -5.78
CA GLU A 309 -4.20 5.41 -6.19
C GLU A 309 -3.37 6.56 -6.79
N VAL A 310 -2.21 6.88 -6.20
CA VAL A 310 -1.26 7.85 -6.79
C VAL A 310 -0.80 7.38 -8.18
N GLU A 311 -0.51 6.09 -8.35
CA GLU A 311 -0.15 5.52 -9.65
C GLU A 311 -1.32 5.56 -10.66
N ARG A 312 -2.55 5.22 -10.23
CA ARG A 312 -3.78 5.30 -11.04
C ARG A 312 -4.03 6.72 -11.53
N LEU A 313 -3.91 7.71 -10.63
CA LEU A 313 -4.09 9.13 -10.97
C LEU A 313 -2.97 9.65 -11.86
N ALA A 314 -1.72 9.22 -11.67
CA ALA A 314 -0.62 9.55 -12.57
C ALA A 314 -0.84 8.98 -14.00
N LYS A 315 -1.30 7.73 -14.11
CA LYS A 315 -1.71 7.11 -15.39
C LYS A 315 -2.88 7.85 -16.03
N LEU A 316 -3.87 8.28 -15.25
CA LEU A 316 -5.02 9.06 -15.74
C LEU A 316 -4.62 10.49 -16.17
N LYS A 317 -3.66 11.12 -15.49
CA LYS A 317 -3.06 12.40 -15.91
C LYS A 317 -2.36 12.24 -17.27
N ALA A 318 -1.54 11.20 -17.43
CA ALA A 318 -0.83 10.93 -18.68
C ALA A 318 -1.80 10.69 -19.86
N SER A 319 -2.86 9.88 -19.65
CA SER A 319 -3.85 9.63 -20.71
C SER A 319 -4.67 10.87 -21.07
N ARG A 320 -5.13 11.67 -20.09
CA ARG A 320 -5.78 12.97 -20.37
C ARG A 320 -4.86 13.95 -21.10
N MET A 321 -3.56 13.98 -20.78
CA MET A 321 -2.60 14.87 -21.46
C MET A 321 -2.36 14.42 -22.90
N LYS A 322 -2.24 13.11 -23.16
CA LYS A 322 -2.17 12.55 -24.52
C LYS A 322 -3.45 12.85 -25.33
N GLU A 323 -4.62 12.76 -24.71
CA GLU A 323 -5.90 13.14 -25.30
C GLU A 323 -5.96 14.64 -25.64
N LEU A 324 -5.42 15.51 -24.77
CA LEU A 324 -5.35 16.95 -24.99
C LEU A 324 -4.40 17.32 -26.13
N VAL A 325 -3.23 16.66 -26.21
CA VAL A 325 -2.30 16.75 -27.35
C VAL A 325 -3.00 16.40 -28.66
N PHE A 326 -3.72 15.27 -28.73
CA PHE A 326 -4.47 14.89 -29.92
C PHE A 326 -5.59 15.88 -30.25
N LYS A 327 -6.36 16.34 -29.26
CA LYS A 327 -7.42 17.36 -29.46
C LYS A 327 -6.87 18.66 -30.03
N LYS A 328 -5.73 19.16 -29.52
CA LYS A 328 -5.07 20.36 -30.09
C LYS A 328 -4.53 20.07 -31.49
N ARG A 329 -3.96 18.89 -31.74
CA ARG A 329 -3.49 18.50 -33.09
C ARG A 329 -4.64 18.42 -34.11
N SER A 330 -5.81 17.88 -33.76
CA SER A 330 -6.99 17.92 -34.65
C SER A 330 -7.47 19.35 -34.93
N VAL A 331 -7.37 20.26 -33.96
CA VAL A 331 -7.70 21.69 -34.18
C VAL A 331 -6.69 22.35 -35.14
N LEU A 332 -5.40 22.03 -35.02
CA LEU A 332 -4.37 22.47 -35.99
C LEU A 332 -4.69 21.95 -37.39
N GLU A 333 -4.95 20.65 -37.53
CA GLU A 333 -5.24 20.02 -38.82
C GLU A 333 -6.51 20.57 -39.48
N GLU A 334 -7.54 20.93 -38.72
CA GLU A 334 -8.75 21.57 -39.28
C GLU A 334 -8.51 23.03 -39.71
N ILE A 335 -7.66 23.77 -38.99
CA ILE A 335 -7.22 25.12 -39.43
C ILE A 335 -6.40 25.01 -40.72
N CYS A 336 -5.46 24.07 -40.80
CA CYS A 336 -4.69 23.80 -42.02
C CYS A 336 -5.59 23.37 -43.19
N ARG A 337 -6.55 22.47 -42.95
CA ARG A 337 -7.52 22.00 -43.97
C ARG A 337 -8.41 23.14 -44.51
N SER A 338 -8.85 24.05 -43.64
CA SER A 338 -9.69 25.20 -44.02
C SER A 338 -8.91 26.37 -44.64
N THR A 339 -7.58 26.28 -44.70
CA THR A 339 -6.68 27.30 -45.28
C THR A 339 -5.81 26.78 -46.42
N HIS A 340 -5.99 25.50 -46.79
CA HIS A 340 -5.24 24.80 -47.82
C HIS A 340 -3.72 24.79 -47.57
N ILE A 341 -3.35 24.70 -46.28
CA ILE A 341 -1.98 24.54 -45.76
C ILE A 341 -1.72 23.05 -45.47
N GLU A 342 -0.52 22.55 -45.76
CA GLU A 342 -0.09 21.23 -45.30
C GLU A 342 0.31 21.29 -43.81
N PRO A 343 -0.34 20.52 -42.90
CA PRO A 343 0.02 20.51 -41.49
C PRO A 343 1.34 19.77 -41.27
N ASP A 344 2.19 20.27 -40.36
CA ASP A 344 3.50 19.69 -40.07
C ASP A 344 3.42 18.17 -39.82
N THR A 345 4.24 17.39 -40.54
CA THR A 345 4.26 15.93 -40.43
C THR A 345 5.09 15.43 -39.26
N SER A 346 5.84 16.30 -38.56
CA SER A 346 6.60 15.94 -37.35
C SER A 346 5.65 15.66 -36.17
N THR A 347 4.66 16.54 -35.97
CA THR A 347 3.63 16.46 -34.92
C THR A 347 2.38 15.68 -35.34
N ALA A 348 2.46 14.86 -36.39
CA ALA A 348 1.37 13.99 -36.83
C ALA A 348 0.94 13.02 -35.71
N ALA A 349 -0.36 12.72 -35.61
CA ALA A 349 -0.95 12.01 -34.46
C ALA A 349 -0.28 10.67 -34.12
N GLU A 350 0.11 9.87 -35.13
CA GLU A 350 0.82 8.60 -34.93
C GLU A 350 2.21 8.80 -34.31
N LYS A 351 2.98 9.77 -34.80
CA LYS A 351 4.32 10.09 -34.28
C LYS A 351 4.23 10.73 -32.89
N ALA A 352 3.29 11.66 -32.69
CA ALA A 352 3.02 12.26 -31.39
C ALA A 352 2.62 11.18 -30.35
N GLY A 353 1.79 10.21 -30.74
CA GLY A 353 1.45 9.06 -29.92
C GLY A 353 2.67 8.23 -29.54
N ALA A 354 3.48 7.82 -30.53
CA ALA A 354 4.67 7.01 -30.32
C ALA A 354 5.75 7.71 -29.46
N LEU A 355 5.94 9.02 -29.61
CA LEU A 355 6.88 9.82 -28.80
C LEU A 355 6.44 9.93 -27.34
N ILE A 356 5.13 10.01 -27.08
CA ILE A 356 4.56 9.97 -25.73
C ILE A 356 4.69 8.56 -25.13
N ASP A 357 4.32 7.51 -25.88
CA ASP A 357 4.30 6.14 -25.37
C ASP A 357 5.70 5.55 -25.14
N SER A 358 6.71 6.04 -25.87
CA SER A 358 8.13 5.71 -25.64
C SER A 358 8.78 6.55 -24.52
N GLY A 359 8.06 7.54 -23.95
CA GLY A 359 8.59 8.44 -22.93
C GLY A 359 9.71 9.36 -23.39
N LEU A 360 9.90 9.54 -24.71
CA LEU A 360 11.00 10.28 -25.31
C LEU A 360 10.79 11.81 -25.28
N VAL A 361 9.54 12.26 -25.11
CA VAL A 361 9.15 13.69 -25.08
C VAL A 361 8.11 13.90 -23.99
N ASP A 362 8.23 14.98 -23.20
CA ASP A 362 7.18 15.33 -22.24
C ASP A 362 5.90 15.78 -22.98
N PRO A 363 4.72 15.22 -22.65
CA PRO A 363 3.46 15.60 -23.29
C PRO A 363 3.10 17.09 -23.17
N SER A 364 3.58 17.81 -22.15
CA SER A 364 3.32 19.24 -21.94
C SER A 364 4.17 20.11 -22.88
N GLU A 365 5.43 19.74 -23.10
CA GLU A 365 6.30 20.39 -24.10
C GLU A 365 5.75 20.19 -25.52
N LEU A 366 5.33 18.96 -25.84
CA LEU A 366 4.70 18.65 -27.13
C LEU A 366 3.38 19.39 -27.33
N LEU A 367 2.57 19.53 -26.29
CA LEU A 367 1.36 20.35 -26.30
C LEU A 367 1.67 21.82 -26.59
N ALA A 368 2.67 22.40 -25.91
CA ALA A 368 3.08 23.79 -26.11
C ALA A 368 3.61 24.05 -27.54
N ASN A 369 4.36 23.11 -28.12
CA ASN A 369 4.77 23.17 -29.53
C ASN A 369 3.56 23.18 -30.47
N ILE A 370 2.59 22.26 -30.28
CA ILE A 370 1.38 22.22 -31.10
C ILE A 370 0.54 23.49 -30.94
N GLU A 371 0.46 24.08 -29.74
CA GLU A 371 -0.20 25.37 -29.54
C GLU A 371 0.50 26.53 -30.25
N ALA A 372 1.84 26.55 -30.27
CA ALA A 372 2.60 27.50 -31.08
C ALA A 372 2.38 27.29 -32.60
N GLN A 373 2.21 26.04 -33.06
CA GLN A 373 1.81 25.75 -34.44
C GLN A 373 0.38 26.23 -34.74
N ILE A 374 -0.58 26.08 -33.81
CA ILE A 374 -1.96 26.60 -33.94
C ILE A 374 -1.97 28.12 -34.08
N ILE A 375 -1.14 28.84 -33.32
CA ILE A 375 -1.03 30.30 -33.42
C ILE A 375 -0.53 30.69 -34.82
N LYS A 376 0.61 30.12 -35.26
CA LYS A 376 1.16 30.36 -36.61
C LYS A 376 0.15 30.06 -37.72
N ALA A 377 -0.57 28.94 -37.63
CA ALA A 377 -1.58 28.55 -38.62
C ALA A 377 -2.78 29.51 -38.63
N LYS A 378 -3.17 30.11 -37.49
CA LYS A 378 -4.21 31.16 -37.43
C LYS A 378 -3.73 32.48 -38.01
N ASP A 379 -2.50 32.88 -37.74
CA ASP A 379 -1.92 34.11 -38.30
C ASP A 379 -1.78 33.98 -39.83
N GLU A 380 -1.39 32.80 -40.32
CA GLU A 380 -1.40 32.50 -41.76
C GLU A 380 -2.82 32.41 -42.33
N ALA A 381 -3.81 31.88 -41.59
CA ALA A 381 -5.22 31.89 -42.00
C ALA A 381 -5.74 33.32 -42.23
N LEU A 382 -5.45 34.23 -41.30
CA LEU A 382 -5.83 35.64 -41.40
C LEU A 382 -5.11 36.33 -42.56
N SER A 383 -3.83 36.03 -42.76
CA SER A 383 -3.01 36.49 -43.87
C SER A 383 -3.53 36.03 -45.24
N ARG A 384 -3.85 34.74 -45.39
CA ARG A 384 -4.35 34.15 -46.66
C ARG A 384 -5.77 34.60 -47.00
N LYS A 385 -6.54 35.08 -46.03
CA LYS A 385 -7.99 35.33 -46.14
C LYS A 385 -8.40 36.13 -47.38
N GLU A 386 -7.70 37.19 -47.76
CA GLU A 386 -8.10 37.98 -48.94
C GLU A 386 -7.96 37.20 -50.25
N VAL A 387 -7.04 36.23 -50.30
CA VAL A 387 -6.85 35.33 -51.45
C VAL A 387 -7.89 34.21 -51.39
N THR A 388 -8.09 33.56 -50.24
CA THR A 388 -9.12 32.51 -50.07
C THR A 388 -10.53 33.02 -50.36
N ASP A 389 -10.90 34.19 -49.82
CA ASP A 389 -12.16 34.89 -50.12
C ASP A 389 -12.35 35.14 -51.63
N ARG A 390 -11.26 35.20 -52.44
CA ARG A 390 -11.31 35.35 -53.90
C ARG A 390 -11.33 34.01 -54.63
N ILE A 391 -10.64 32.99 -54.12
CA ILE A 391 -10.73 31.59 -54.60
C ILE A 391 -12.18 31.10 -54.48
N ASP A 392 -12.83 31.26 -53.33
CA ASP A 392 -14.21 30.81 -53.11
C ASP A 392 -15.20 31.47 -54.09
N LYS A 393 -15.01 32.76 -54.37
CA LYS A 393 -15.82 33.51 -55.36
C LYS A 393 -15.58 33.03 -56.79
N TRP A 394 -14.34 32.66 -57.12
CA TRP A 394 -13.99 32.07 -58.43
C TRP A 394 -14.54 30.65 -58.58
N LEU A 395 -14.37 29.78 -57.59
CA LEU A 395 -14.95 28.42 -57.56
C LEU A 395 -16.48 28.48 -57.69
N SER A 396 -17.15 29.34 -56.91
CA SER A 396 -18.61 29.57 -57.03
C SER A 396 -19.03 30.01 -58.44
N ALA A 397 -18.21 30.80 -59.13
CA ALA A 397 -18.47 31.22 -60.50
C ALA A 397 -18.25 30.07 -61.51
N CYS A 398 -17.29 29.19 -61.28
CA CYS A 398 -17.08 27.97 -62.06
C CYS A 398 -18.19 26.91 -61.80
N GLU A 399 -18.75 26.83 -60.60
CA GLU A 399 -19.93 26.01 -60.33
C GLU A 399 -21.17 26.51 -61.09
N GLU A 400 -21.40 27.83 -61.15
CA GLU A 400 -22.43 28.42 -62.03
C GLU A 400 -22.09 28.27 -63.53
N GLU A 401 -20.81 28.16 -63.94
CA GLU A 401 -20.43 27.80 -65.32
C GLU A 401 -20.85 26.38 -65.66
N ASN A 402 -20.54 25.42 -64.79
CA ASN A 402 -20.88 24.01 -64.99
C ASN A 402 -22.40 23.81 -65.00
N TRP A 403 -23.12 24.40 -64.03
CA TRP A 403 -24.59 24.39 -64.02
C TRP A 403 -25.20 25.02 -65.28
N LEU A 404 -24.60 26.10 -65.80
CA LEU A 404 -25.04 26.71 -67.05
C LEU A 404 -24.74 25.82 -68.26
N ASP A 405 -23.59 25.16 -68.31
CA ASP A 405 -23.24 24.20 -69.38
C ASP A 405 -24.15 22.96 -69.36
N GLU A 406 -24.51 22.42 -68.18
CA GLU A 406 -25.54 21.38 -68.01
C GLU A 406 -26.91 21.86 -68.52
N TYR A 407 -27.35 23.04 -68.06
CA TYR A 407 -28.62 23.65 -68.52
C TYR A 407 -28.60 24.07 -70.01
N ASN A 408 -27.43 24.14 -70.66
CA ASN A 408 -27.30 24.30 -72.11
C ASN A 408 -27.40 22.97 -72.88
N GLN A 409 -27.30 21.81 -72.21
CA GLN A 409 -27.39 20.47 -72.80
C GLN A 409 -28.76 19.80 -72.61
N ASP A 410 -29.61 20.29 -71.70
CA ASP A 410 -30.98 19.79 -71.53
C ASP A 410 -31.90 20.19 -72.70
N ASP A 411 -32.27 19.23 -73.54
CA ASP A 411 -33.25 19.41 -74.63
C ASP A 411 -34.65 19.82 -74.11
N ASN A 412 -35.02 19.48 -72.87
CA ASN A 412 -36.30 19.83 -72.27
C ASN A 412 -36.34 21.24 -71.67
N ARG A 413 -35.24 21.99 -71.77
CA ARG A 413 -35.03 23.35 -71.23
C ARG A 413 -36.17 24.34 -71.48
N TYR A 414 -36.83 24.24 -72.64
CA TYR A 414 -37.90 25.14 -73.07
C TYR A 414 -39.31 24.53 -72.94
N SER A 415 -39.43 23.38 -72.28
CA SER A 415 -40.73 22.80 -71.93
C SER A 415 -41.55 23.78 -71.06
N ALA A 416 -42.87 23.81 -71.26
CA ALA A 416 -43.78 24.79 -70.64
C ALA A 416 -44.09 24.50 -69.15
N GLY A 417 -43.12 23.96 -68.41
CA GLY A 417 -43.26 23.62 -67.00
C GLY A 417 -43.32 24.85 -66.08
N ARG A 418 -44.01 24.71 -64.93
CA ARG A 418 -44.14 25.73 -63.88
C ARG A 418 -42.80 25.97 -63.17
N GLY A 419 -41.91 26.72 -63.84
CA GLY A 419 -40.57 27.05 -63.33
C GLY A 419 -39.58 27.53 -64.41
N ALA A 420 -39.83 27.24 -65.70
CA ALA A 420 -38.88 27.50 -66.79
C ALA A 420 -38.35 28.96 -66.86
N HIS A 421 -39.23 29.95 -66.63
CA HIS A 421 -38.85 31.37 -66.58
C HIS A 421 -37.86 31.71 -65.44
N ILE A 422 -37.92 30.99 -64.31
CA ILE A 422 -36.99 31.18 -63.18
C ILE A 422 -35.62 30.61 -63.55
N ASN A 423 -35.57 29.42 -64.14
CA ASN A 423 -34.32 28.80 -64.60
C ASN A 423 -33.67 29.62 -65.73
N LEU A 424 -34.46 30.15 -66.67
CA LEU A 424 -33.98 31.06 -67.71
C LEU A 424 -33.39 32.35 -67.10
N LYS A 425 -34.01 32.89 -66.05
CA LYS A 425 -33.50 34.06 -65.31
C LYS A 425 -32.25 33.75 -64.48
N ARG A 426 -32.07 32.52 -63.97
CA ARG A 426 -30.79 32.07 -63.39
C ARG A 426 -29.73 31.93 -64.47
N ALA A 427 -30.04 31.31 -65.61
CA ALA A 427 -29.10 31.13 -66.70
C ALA A 427 -28.56 32.45 -67.29
N GLU A 428 -29.40 33.49 -67.39
CA GLU A 428 -28.92 34.80 -67.82
C GLU A 428 -28.02 35.48 -66.76
N ARG A 429 -28.30 35.28 -65.47
CA ARG A 429 -27.38 35.70 -64.39
C ARG A 429 -26.08 34.91 -64.42
N ALA A 430 -26.14 33.60 -64.64
CA ALA A 430 -24.98 32.72 -64.76
C ALA A 430 -24.11 33.15 -65.95
N ARG A 431 -24.68 33.47 -67.12
CA ARG A 431 -23.94 34.03 -68.28
C ARG A 431 -23.15 35.30 -67.90
N ILE A 432 -23.78 36.21 -67.16
CA ILE A 432 -23.13 37.46 -66.69
C ILE A 432 -22.02 37.17 -65.67
N THR A 433 -22.13 36.12 -64.86
CA THR A 433 -21.08 35.65 -63.95
C THR A 433 -19.94 34.97 -64.72
N VAL A 434 -20.25 34.05 -65.64
CA VAL A 434 -19.29 33.31 -66.47
C VAL A 434 -18.45 34.24 -67.34
N GLY A 435 -19.06 35.29 -67.91
CA GLY A 435 -18.34 36.32 -68.66
C GLY A 435 -17.38 37.17 -67.82
N LYS A 436 -17.45 37.12 -66.48
CA LYS A 436 -16.52 37.80 -65.56
C LYS A 436 -15.39 36.90 -65.06
N ILE A 437 -15.50 35.58 -65.22
CA ILE A 437 -14.50 34.63 -64.70
C ILE A 437 -13.07 34.96 -65.16
N PRO A 438 -12.77 35.30 -66.43
CA PRO A 438 -11.40 35.65 -66.83
C PRO A 438 -10.82 36.82 -66.00
N ALA A 439 -11.59 37.90 -65.84
CA ALA A 439 -11.17 39.05 -65.03
C ALA A 439 -11.09 38.73 -63.53
N MET A 440 -11.86 37.76 -63.02
CA MET A 440 -11.72 37.26 -61.65
C MET A 440 -10.44 36.44 -61.47
N VAL A 441 -10.07 35.62 -62.45
CA VAL A 441 -8.81 34.84 -62.44
C VAL A 441 -7.60 35.77 -62.54
N ASP A 442 -7.61 36.74 -63.45
CA ASP A 442 -6.52 37.73 -63.55
C ASP A 442 -6.39 38.56 -62.27
N ASN A 443 -7.51 38.95 -61.66
CA ASN A 443 -7.49 39.66 -60.38
C ASN A 443 -6.97 38.79 -59.23
N LEU A 444 -7.33 37.50 -59.21
CA LEU A 444 -6.85 36.54 -58.23
C LEU A 444 -5.34 36.32 -58.38
N ILE A 445 -4.82 36.08 -59.59
CA ILE A 445 -3.37 35.94 -59.85
C ILE A 445 -2.61 37.17 -59.35
N ASN A 446 -3.04 38.38 -59.74
CA ASN A 446 -2.38 39.62 -59.29
C ASN A 446 -2.40 39.78 -57.75
N LYS A 447 -3.49 39.36 -57.09
CA LYS A 447 -3.59 39.38 -55.63
C LYS A 447 -2.76 38.29 -54.94
N THR A 448 -2.65 37.11 -55.54
CA THR A 448 -1.76 36.05 -55.08
C THR A 448 -0.30 36.49 -55.19
N LEU A 449 0.13 37.06 -56.32
CA LEU A 449 1.49 37.56 -56.51
C LEU A 449 1.84 38.70 -55.54
N ALA A 450 0.91 39.60 -55.25
CA ALA A 450 1.09 40.64 -54.23
C ALA A 450 1.26 40.05 -52.81
N TRP A 451 0.54 38.99 -52.48
CA TRP A 451 0.71 38.27 -51.22
C TRP A 451 2.04 37.52 -51.14
N GLU A 452 2.46 36.87 -52.24
CA GLU A 452 3.77 36.20 -52.33
C GLU A 452 4.92 37.19 -52.14
N ASP A 453 4.83 38.41 -52.70
CA ASP A 453 5.83 39.45 -52.47
C ASP A 453 5.75 40.06 -51.06
N GLU A 454 4.58 40.15 -50.42
CA GLU A 454 4.50 40.59 -49.02
C GLU A 454 5.15 39.57 -48.07
N LYS A 455 4.87 38.27 -48.25
CA LYS A 455 5.35 37.21 -47.35
C LYS A 455 6.70 36.60 -47.73
N LYS A 456 7.22 36.90 -48.93
CA LYS A 456 8.42 36.30 -49.54
C LYS A 456 8.38 34.76 -49.59
N THR A 457 7.18 34.20 -49.73
CA THR A 457 6.90 32.76 -49.84
C THR A 457 5.84 32.51 -50.92
N HIS A 458 5.82 31.31 -51.50
CA HIS A 458 4.82 30.96 -52.51
C HIS A 458 3.46 30.64 -51.86
N PHE A 459 2.37 31.06 -52.53
CA PHE A 459 1.02 30.71 -52.09
C PHE A 459 0.72 29.27 -52.54
N LEU A 460 0.95 28.31 -51.65
CA LEU A 460 0.59 26.91 -51.85
C LEU A 460 -0.86 26.68 -51.43
N TYR A 461 -1.65 26.09 -52.32
CA TYR A 461 -3.02 25.64 -52.13
C TYR A 461 -3.03 24.11 -52.33
N ASP A 462 -3.32 23.35 -51.28
CA ASP A 462 -3.24 21.88 -51.29
C ASP A 462 -1.88 21.37 -51.83
N GLY A 463 -0.80 22.00 -51.37
CA GLY A 463 0.60 21.69 -51.76
C GLY A 463 1.06 22.29 -53.10
N VAL A 464 0.15 22.77 -53.96
CA VAL A 464 0.48 23.28 -55.31
C VAL A 464 0.40 24.81 -55.37
N ARG A 465 1.33 25.48 -56.08
CA ARG A 465 1.32 26.95 -56.20
C ARG A 465 0.08 27.43 -56.94
N LEU A 466 -0.74 28.26 -56.29
CA LEU A 466 -2.04 28.71 -56.79
C LEU A 466 -1.95 29.43 -58.15
N VAL A 467 -0.90 30.22 -58.38
CA VAL A 467 -0.69 30.90 -59.68
C VAL A 467 -0.65 29.90 -60.84
N SER A 468 0.06 28.78 -60.67
CA SER A 468 0.15 27.72 -61.69
C SER A 468 -1.21 27.09 -61.97
N ILE A 469 -2.01 26.79 -60.92
CA ILE A 469 -3.37 26.25 -61.07
C ILE A 469 -4.25 27.18 -61.91
N LEU A 470 -4.09 28.50 -61.73
CA LEU A 470 -4.89 29.51 -62.42
C LEU A 470 -4.45 29.76 -63.86
N ASP A 471 -3.16 29.66 -64.16
CA ASP A 471 -2.67 29.73 -65.54
C ASP A 471 -2.97 28.42 -66.33
N ASP A 472 -2.88 27.25 -65.69
CA ASP A 472 -3.37 25.98 -66.25
C ASP A 472 -4.89 26.05 -66.53
N TYR A 473 -5.67 26.63 -65.61
CA TYR A 473 -7.09 26.88 -65.82
C TYR A 473 -7.36 27.81 -67.02
N LYS A 474 -6.57 28.87 -67.23
CA LYS A 474 -6.69 29.73 -68.42
C LYS A 474 -6.47 28.94 -69.71
N LEU A 475 -5.42 28.12 -69.77
CA LEU A 475 -5.12 27.28 -70.94
C LEU A 475 -6.24 26.28 -71.21
N ALA A 476 -6.70 25.56 -70.18
CA ALA A 476 -7.81 24.63 -70.26
C ALA A 476 -9.12 25.32 -70.70
N ARG A 477 -9.38 26.55 -70.23
CA ARG A 477 -10.54 27.35 -70.63
C ARG A 477 -10.47 27.78 -72.10
N LEU A 478 -9.32 28.27 -72.57
CA LEU A 478 -9.13 28.63 -73.98
C LEU A 478 -9.35 27.41 -74.89
N GLN A 479 -8.84 26.24 -74.49
CA GLN A 479 -9.10 24.99 -75.19
C GLN A 479 -10.61 24.63 -75.17
N LYS A 480 -11.29 24.73 -74.03
CA LYS A 480 -12.74 24.51 -73.89
C LYS A 480 -13.57 25.46 -74.78
N GLU A 481 -13.19 26.73 -74.87
CA GLU A 481 -13.88 27.74 -75.70
C GLU A 481 -13.63 27.54 -77.20
N GLU A 482 -12.41 27.16 -77.60
CA GLU A 482 -12.08 26.82 -78.98
C GLU A 482 -12.71 25.48 -79.39
N ASP A 483 -12.78 24.49 -78.51
CA ASP A 483 -13.52 23.24 -78.78
C ASP A 483 -15.01 23.50 -78.92
N LYS A 484 -15.60 24.38 -78.10
CA LYS A 484 -16.95 24.88 -78.33
C LYS A 484 -17.06 25.61 -79.68
N ARG A 485 -16.02 26.26 -80.21
CA ARG A 485 -16.01 26.80 -81.60
C ARG A 485 -15.99 25.67 -82.63
N ARG A 486 -15.03 24.74 -82.55
CA ARG A 486 -14.88 23.59 -83.46
C ARG A 486 -16.17 22.76 -83.56
N HIS A 487 -16.82 22.45 -82.44
CA HIS A 487 -18.11 21.74 -82.43
C HIS A 487 -19.25 22.56 -83.06
N ARG A 488 -19.29 23.88 -82.86
CA ARG A 488 -20.27 24.76 -83.54
C ARG A 488 -20.04 24.79 -85.05
N ASP A 489 -18.80 24.78 -85.51
CA ASP A 489 -18.47 24.84 -86.94
C ASP A 489 -18.64 23.47 -87.62
N GLN A 490 -18.34 22.37 -86.93
CA GLN A 490 -18.73 21.01 -87.35
C GLN A 490 -20.25 20.87 -87.43
N LYS A 491 -21.00 21.38 -86.43
CA LYS A 491 -22.47 21.38 -86.49
C LYS A 491 -22.99 22.20 -87.67
N LYS A 492 -22.47 23.41 -87.93
CA LYS A 492 -22.83 24.18 -89.14
C LYS A 492 -22.56 23.39 -90.43
N LEU A 493 -21.45 22.66 -90.52
CA LEU A 493 -21.13 21.83 -91.69
C LEU A 493 -22.07 20.64 -91.82
N GLN A 494 -22.43 19.99 -90.71
CA GLN A 494 -23.41 18.90 -90.67
C GLN A 494 -24.81 19.39 -91.04
N ASP A 495 -25.24 20.51 -90.48
CA ASP A 495 -26.50 21.20 -90.82
C ASP A 495 -26.49 21.61 -92.31
N LEU A 496 -25.37 22.11 -92.86
CA LEU A 496 -25.24 22.44 -94.29
C LEU A 496 -25.36 21.20 -95.19
N LEU A 497 -24.74 20.08 -94.81
CA LEU A 497 -24.86 18.80 -95.51
C LEU A 497 -26.28 18.21 -95.39
N LEU A 498 -26.97 18.44 -94.27
CA LEU A 498 -28.38 18.06 -94.09
C LEU A 498 -29.28 18.89 -95.01
N ASN A 499 -29.12 20.23 -95.00
CA ASN A 499 -29.80 21.14 -95.92
C ASN A 499 -29.51 20.81 -97.39
N GLN A 500 -28.30 20.35 -97.73
CA GLN A 500 -27.95 19.93 -99.10
C GLN A 500 -28.62 18.60 -99.49
N LYS A 501 -28.79 17.65 -98.56
CA LYS A 501 -29.61 16.45 -98.78
C LYS A 501 -31.10 16.79 -98.92
N GLU A 502 -31.63 17.66 -98.06
CA GLU A 502 -33.01 18.14 -98.16
C GLU A 502 -33.24 18.91 -99.48
N ALA A 503 -32.25 19.65 -99.97
CA ALA A 503 -32.31 20.30 -101.28
C ALA A 503 -32.27 19.32 -102.48
N MET A 504 -31.73 18.11 -102.32
CA MET A 504 -31.84 17.05 -103.35
C MET A 504 -33.23 16.38 -103.35
N TYR A 505 -33.92 16.32 -102.21
CA TYR A 505 -35.30 15.83 -102.13
C TYR A 505 -36.32 16.97 -102.37
N GLY A 506 -36.50 17.28 -103.66
CA GLY A 506 -37.29 18.39 -104.23
C GLY A 506 -38.35 19.06 -103.33
N SER A 507 -38.09 20.32 -102.99
CA SER A 507 -38.86 21.16 -102.05
C SER A 507 -40.33 21.43 -102.42
N LYS A 508 -41.20 21.60 -101.41
CA LYS A 508 -42.47 22.35 -101.51
C LYS A 508 -42.44 23.57 -100.58
N PRO A 509 -42.75 24.80 -101.05
CA PRO A 509 -42.67 26.02 -100.24
C PRO A 509 -44.02 26.48 -99.67
N SER A 510 -44.05 26.97 -98.42
CA SER A 510 -45.03 27.95 -97.88
C SER A 510 -44.74 28.32 -96.42
N PRO A 511 -45.17 29.50 -95.92
CA PRO A 511 -45.23 30.78 -96.61
C PRO A 511 -44.57 31.93 -95.80
N ARG A 512 -44.12 32.99 -96.50
CA ARG A 512 -43.69 34.24 -95.83
C ARG A 512 -44.84 34.91 -95.07
N LYS A 513 -44.59 35.36 -93.83
CA LYS A 513 -45.31 36.51 -93.26
C LYS A 513 -44.46 37.77 -93.48
N ASN A 514 -45.02 38.76 -94.15
CA ASN A 514 -44.33 40.02 -94.44
C ASN A 514 -44.19 40.89 -93.20
N ASN A 515 -43.09 41.63 -93.15
CA ASN A 515 -42.87 42.76 -92.25
C ASN A 515 -43.15 44.08 -93.02
N SER A 516 -43.12 45.22 -92.32
CA SER A 516 -43.31 46.61 -92.81
C SER A 516 -44.75 47.10 -93.02
N PHE A 517 -45.13 48.10 -92.21
CA PHE A 517 -45.77 49.32 -92.70
C PHE A 517 -45.21 50.55 -91.96
N ARG A 518 -44.24 51.24 -92.57
CA ARG A 518 -44.05 52.71 -92.41
C ARG A 518 -44.68 53.40 -93.62
N LYS A 519 -45.34 54.54 -93.41
CA LYS A 519 -45.70 55.50 -94.47
C LYS A 519 -45.49 56.94 -93.96
N PRO A 520 -44.97 57.88 -94.78
CA PRO A 520 -44.76 59.26 -94.36
C PRO A 520 -45.87 60.22 -94.82
N ASN A 521 -46.21 61.16 -93.93
CA ASN A 521 -46.57 62.59 -94.13
C ASN A 521 -47.75 63.02 -95.05
N GLY A 522 -48.60 63.94 -94.55
CA GLY A 522 -49.47 64.80 -95.39
C GLY A 522 -50.81 65.28 -94.80
N TYR A 523 -50.85 66.51 -94.24
CA TYR A 523 -51.90 67.56 -94.30
C TYR A 523 -53.37 67.19 -94.69
N ARG A 524 -54.48 67.70 -94.07
CA ARG A 524 -54.82 68.63 -92.95
C ARG A 524 -56.06 68.04 -92.21
N ALA A 525 -56.72 68.61 -91.18
CA ALA A 525 -56.74 69.95 -90.60
C ALA A 525 -57.22 69.98 -89.13
N ASN A 526 -56.89 71.09 -88.45
CA ASN A 526 -57.61 71.79 -87.36
C ASN A 526 -58.64 71.04 -86.47
N VAL A 527 -58.42 71.01 -85.15
CA VAL A 527 -59.13 71.85 -84.15
C VAL A 527 -58.50 71.72 -82.74
N ASN A 528 -58.48 72.85 -82.02
CA ASN A 528 -58.15 73.16 -80.61
C ASN A 528 -58.04 72.03 -79.55
N GLY A 529 -57.15 72.17 -78.55
CA GLY A 529 -57.24 71.38 -77.30
C GLY A 529 -56.04 71.43 -76.33
N SER A 530 -55.93 72.49 -75.54
CA SER A 530 -54.87 72.80 -74.55
C SER A 530 -54.45 71.71 -73.53
N MET A 531 -53.13 71.54 -73.38
CA MET A 531 -52.31 71.30 -72.16
C MET A 531 -52.61 70.17 -71.12
N PRO A 532 -51.57 69.63 -70.43
CA PRO A 532 -51.70 68.52 -69.46
C PRO A 532 -51.86 68.98 -68.00
N PRO A 533 -52.16 68.04 -67.07
CA PRO A 533 -51.44 68.05 -65.80
C PRO A 533 -51.06 66.66 -65.21
N THR A 534 -50.08 66.69 -64.32
CA THR A 534 -49.80 65.70 -63.25
C THR A 534 -49.79 66.47 -61.90
N PRO A 535 -49.50 65.88 -60.72
CA PRO A 535 -49.84 64.58 -60.12
C PRO A 535 -50.51 64.72 -58.71
N ARG A 536 -50.92 63.61 -58.09
CA ARG A 536 -51.02 63.31 -56.61
C ARG A 536 -51.48 61.85 -56.46
N ARG A 537 -50.88 60.96 -55.65
CA ARG A 537 -50.60 60.91 -54.18
C ARG A 537 -51.84 60.60 -53.32
N ASN A 538 -51.81 59.47 -52.61
CA ASN A 538 -52.38 59.27 -51.26
C ASN A 538 -51.67 58.09 -50.54
N SER A 539 -51.92 57.89 -49.24
CA SER A 539 -51.11 57.03 -48.35
C SER A 539 -51.90 56.59 -47.09
N LEU A 540 -51.31 55.72 -46.24
CA LEU A 540 -51.81 55.23 -44.92
C LEU A 540 -52.97 54.21 -45.04
N SER A 541 -53.14 53.17 -44.20
CA SER A 541 -52.36 52.50 -43.12
C SER A 541 -52.96 51.08 -42.90
N GLY A 542 -52.47 50.15 -42.07
CA GLY A 542 -51.32 50.06 -41.15
C GLY A 542 -51.64 49.16 -39.94
N GLY A 543 -50.73 48.29 -39.46
CA GLY A 543 -50.97 47.33 -38.35
C GLY A 543 -49.76 46.47 -37.98
N THR A 544 -49.78 45.81 -36.81
CA THR A 544 -48.59 45.20 -36.14
C THR A 544 -48.88 43.87 -35.43
N THR A 545 -47.85 42.99 -35.29
CA THR A 545 -47.80 41.74 -34.45
C THR A 545 -48.84 40.65 -34.82
N SER A 546 -48.73 39.32 -34.61
CA SER A 546 -47.70 38.36 -34.12
C SER A 546 -48.12 36.94 -34.67
N GLU A 547 -47.51 35.75 -34.52
CA GLU A 547 -46.29 35.20 -33.85
C GLU A 547 -45.99 33.75 -34.40
N LEU A 548 -45.32 32.87 -33.62
CA LEU A 548 -45.53 31.39 -33.51
C LEU A 548 -45.65 30.53 -34.82
N LEU A 549 -44.74 29.60 -35.20
CA LEU A 549 -44.36 28.36 -34.49
C LEU A 549 -43.36 27.47 -35.30
N THR A 550 -42.53 26.69 -34.57
CA THR A 550 -41.85 25.40 -34.89
C THR A 550 -41.39 25.04 -36.33
N PRO A 551 -40.10 24.71 -36.53
CA PRO A 551 -39.67 23.76 -37.56
C PRO A 551 -39.87 22.31 -37.08
N ARG A 552 -40.54 21.45 -37.86
CA ARG A 552 -40.68 20.01 -37.57
C ARG A 552 -39.93 19.17 -38.61
N SER A 553 -39.09 18.27 -38.14
CA SER A 553 -38.22 17.42 -38.94
C SER A 553 -38.97 16.43 -39.83
N TYR A 554 -38.35 16.04 -40.95
CA TYR A 554 -38.52 14.70 -41.51
C TYR A 554 -37.18 14.12 -42.00
N SER A 555 -37.04 12.80 -41.88
CA SER A 555 -35.82 12.07 -42.17
C SER A 555 -35.66 11.77 -43.67
N GLY A 556 -34.49 12.11 -44.23
CA GLY A 556 -34.03 11.60 -45.52
C GLY A 556 -33.06 10.45 -45.31
N ARG A 557 -33.32 9.28 -45.93
CA ARG A 557 -32.41 8.13 -45.88
C ARG A 557 -31.13 8.45 -46.66
N GLN A 558 -29.97 8.16 -46.09
CA GLN A 558 -28.74 8.04 -46.88
C GLN A 558 -28.83 6.78 -47.76
N ASN A 559 -28.63 6.95 -49.06
CA ASN A 559 -28.08 5.92 -49.93
C ASN A 559 -27.22 6.65 -50.96
N GLY A 560 -25.91 6.46 -50.91
CA GLY A 560 -24.95 7.33 -51.62
C GLY A 560 -24.60 6.82 -53.02
N TYR A 561 -24.43 7.76 -53.95
CA TYR A 561 -23.54 7.66 -55.12
C TYR A 561 -23.08 9.08 -55.51
N PHE A 562 -21.98 9.17 -56.26
CA PHE A 562 -21.33 10.41 -56.72
C PHE A 562 -20.82 11.39 -55.64
N LYS A 563 -19.56 11.18 -55.22
CA LYS A 563 -18.70 12.24 -54.65
C LYS A 563 -17.27 12.13 -55.20
N GLU A 564 -17.14 12.14 -56.53
CA GLU A 564 -15.88 11.85 -57.23
C GLU A 564 -15.51 12.89 -58.30
N MET A 565 -15.61 14.17 -57.93
CA MET A 565 -14.95 15.28 -58.65
C MET A 565 -14.42 16.32 -57.63
N ARG A 566 -13.41 15.94 -56.84
CA ARG A 566 -12.61 16.88 -56.05
C ARG A 566 -11.17 16.40 -55.84
N ARG A 567 -10.47 16.11 -56.95
CA ARG A 567 -9.01 16.05 -57.04
C ARG A 567 -8.58 16.57 -58.41
N LEU A 568 -7.94 17.73 -58.44
CA LEU A 568 -7.09 18.11 -59.56
C LEU A 568 -5.74 17.45 -59.32
N SER A 569 -5.51 16.30 -59.96
CA SER A 569 -4.25 15.56 -59.88
C SER A 569 -3.89 15.02 -61.25
N THR A 570 -2.68 15.31 -61.71
CA THR A 570 -2.09 14.72 -62.91
C THR A 570 -1.88 13.21 -62.72
N ALA A 571 -1.97 12.45 -63.80
CA ALA A 571 -1.86 10.99 -63.77
C ALA A 571 -0.40 10.52 -63.58
N PRO A 572 -0.17 9.40 -62.84
CA PRO A 572 1.13 8.76 -62.75
C PRO A 572 1.45 7.91 -64.00
N LEU A 573 2.74 7.62 -64.20
CA LEU A 573 3.28 6.88 -65.35
C LEU A 573 3.16 5.35 -65.19
N ASN A 574 3.28 4.65 -66.33
CA ASN A 574 3.24 3.18 -66.42
C ASN A 574 4.32 2.51 -65.55
N PHE A 575 3.95 1.42 -64.88
CA PHE A 575 4.92 0.50 -64.26
C PHE A 575 5.31 -0.64 -65.21
N VAL A 576 6.60 -1.00 -65.19
CA VAL A 576 7.16 -2.15 -65.89
C VAL A 576 7.12 -3.37 -64.97
N ALA A 577 6.90 -4.56 -65.52
CA ALA A 577 6.88 -5.83 -64.79
C ALA A 577 8.30 -6.40 -64.53
N ILE A 578 8.39 -7.56 -63.86
CA ILE A 578 9.62 -8.24 -63.33
C ILE A 578 9.97 -7.72 -61.91
N SER A 579 10.23 -8.55 -60.88
CA SER A 579 10.33 -10.03 -60.78
C SER A 579 9.67 -10.59 -59.50
N LYS A 580 9.69 -11.92 -59.35
CA LYS A 580 9.51 -12.62 -58.05
C LYS A 580 10.82 -12.65 -57.26
N GLU A 581 10.74 -12.74 -55.93
CA GLU A 581 11.56 -13.63 -55.08
C GLU A 581 10.96 -13.72 -53.66
N ASP A 582 11.45 -14.64 -52.81
CA ASP A 582 10.69 -15.23 -51.69
C ASP A 582 10.81 -14.53 -50.31
N ALA A 583 9.78 -14.69 -49.47
CA ALA A 583 9.90 -14.66 -48.01
C ALA A 583 8.80 -15.49 -47.31
N MET A 584 9.16 -16.20 -46.24
CA MET A 584 8.32 -17.12 -45.47
C MET A 584 7.43 -16.42 -44.43
N SER A 585 6.30 -17.02 -44.03
CA SER A 585 5.90 -17.12 -42.61
C SER A 585 4.66 -18.00 -42.32
N TYR A 586 4.86 -18.93 -41.38
CA TYR A 586 3.94 -19.53 -40.39
C TYR A 586 2.44 -19.76 -40.70
N ALA A 587 2.03 -21.03 -40.57
CA ALA A 587 0.70 -21.46 -40.14
C ALA A 587 0.82 -22.29 -38.85
N SER A 588 -0.23 -22.30 -38.01
CA SER A 588 -0.29 -23.05 -36.74
C SER A 588 -1.75 -23.39 -36.40
N LEU A 589 -1.95 -24.33 -35.45
CA LEU A 589 -3.22 -24.97 -35.04
C LEU A 589 -3.76 -25.93 -36.14
N CYS A 590 -3.83 -27.25 -35.92
CA CYS A 590 -4.66 -27.92 -34.92
C CYS A 590 -4.19 -29.38 -34.65
N GLY A 591 -4.62 -29.98 -33.54
CA GLY A 591 -4.40 -31.40 -33.19
C GLY A 591 -5.20 -31.79 -31.95
N SER A 592 -5.75 -33.00 -31.91
CA SER A 592 -6.86 -33.36 -31.00
C SER A 592 -6.63 -34.63 -30.17
N GLU A 593 -6.96 -34.56 -28.87
CA GLU A 593 -7.57 -35.65 -28.06
C GLU A 593 -6.78 -36.99 -27.91
N PRO A 594 -7.23 -38.01 -27.13
CA PRO A 594 -8.46 -38.12 -26.31
C PRO A 594 -8.30 -38.62 -24.84
N ASP A 595 -9.42 -38.49 -24.11
CA ASP A 595 -9.99 -39.39 -23.08
C ASP A 595 -9.40 -39.59 -21.66
N SER A 596 -10.29 -40.08 -20.77
CA SER A 596 -10.13 -40.24 -19.30
C SER A 596 -10.05 -41.72 -18.85
N PRO A 597 -9.75 -42.00 -17.56
CA PRO A 597 -10.84 -42.41 -16.65
C PRO A 597 -10.69 -41.93 -15.16
N PRO A 598 -11.72 -42.11 -14.30
CA PRO A 598 -11.79 -41.51 -12.95
C PRO A 598 -11.64 -42.52 -11.76
N GLN A 599 -11.87 -42.01 -10.54
CA GLN A 599 -11.74 -42.64 -9.19
C GLN A 599 -10.29 -42.67 -8.68
N ILE A 600 -10.02 -42.50 -7.37
CA ILE A 600 -10.92 -42.50 -6.18
C ILE A 600 -11.14 -41.09 -5.63
#